data_AF-A0A952Q368-F1
#
_entry.id   AF-A0A952Q368-F1
#
_cell.length_a   1.000
_cell.length_b   1.000
_cell.length_c   1.000
_cell.angle_alpha   90.00
_cell.angle_beta   90.00
_cell.angle_gamma   90.00
#
_symmetry.space_group_name_H-M   'P 1'
#
loop_
_entity.id
_entity.type
_entity.pdbx_description
1 polymer ?
#
loop_
_entity_poly.entity_id
_entity_poly.type
_entity_poly.pdbx_seq_one_letter_code
_entity_poly.pdbx_strand_id
1 'polypeptide(L)'
;MRPFKKDMYRFPWSLNDNPIGWLEVTDKCNIYCRGCYRLNKTGHKTLEQVKEEIRFLKEWRNCDNISIAGGEPLIHPNILEIISYIRELKMKPLVLTNGVKLVDNRPFLVELKKAGVFGFTFHVDSEQNRPHWKGKSEIELCDLRLQFAKMVADVGGLFASFGSTIYPTNQHLIPELVKWATKHVDIVHGLVFITYRAAPSDGSYDYQVEGQKVENLEVPYLAPTQEEPNFDFTSRHVYAKIKEANPNYETAAFLGGTQTHDSIKWLIAVQVGSKGGMYGSFGPKMVELSEAFYHFFTGKYMAYTNMHKLPKAAFLLGLFDKELRKAHANYWADIRRNPLRFFQPIYQQSIGIVQAPDILADGRQDMCDSCPDMTVWDGKLVHSCRMEEWRLYGNYITAQPADADGVMPPQVIAPDKIPVINQN
;
A
#
# COMPACT_ATOMS: atom_id res chain seq x y z
N MET A 1 21.03 -4.21 4.33
CA MET A 1 20.44 -4.91 3.16
C MET A 1 19.88 -3.86 2.19
N ARG A 2 20.04 -4.04 0.87
CA ARG A 2 19.40 -3.16 -0.14
C ARG A 2 17.86 -3.34 -0.12
N PRO A 3 17.09 -2.34 -0.58
CA PRO A 3 17.54 -1.04 -1.09
C PRO A 3 17.97 -0.08 0.02
N PHE A 4 18.86 0.86 -0.32
CA PHE A 4 19.28 1.94 0.58
C PHE A 4 18.50 3.22 0.27
N LYS A 5 18.06 3.94 1.31
CA LYS A 5 17.28 5.17 1.17
C LYS A 5 17.95 6.22 0.28
N LYS A 6 19.27 6.37 0.39
CA LYS A 6 20.07 7.34 -0.38
C LYS A 6 20.02 7.13 -1.91
N ASP A 7 19.68 5.92 -2.35
CA ASP A 7 19.64 5.58 -3.77
C ASP A 7 18.23 5.80 -4.37
N MET A 8 17.28 6.32 -3.58
CA MET A 8 15.88 6.46 -3.94
C MET A 8 15.38 7.89 -3.69
N TYR A 9 14.32 8.25 -4.40
CA TYR A 9 13.60 9.49 -4.19
C TYR A 9 12.74 9.39 -2.93
N ARG A 10 12.98 10.25 -1.94
CA ARG A 10 12.07 10.37 -0.81
C ARG A 10 10.88 11.21 -1.26
N PHE A 11 9.67 10.66 -1.20
CA PHE A 11 8.49 11.46 -1.52
C PHE A 11 8.41 12.69 -0.61
N PRO A 12 8.05 13.86 -1.12
CA PRO A 12 7.93 15.10 -0.33
C PRO A 12 6.60 15.18 0.43
N TRP A 13 5.86 14.08 0.52
CA TRP A 13 4.54 14.04 1.15
C TRP A 13 4.64 14.29 2.65
N SER A 14 3.58 14.89 3.19
CA SER A 14 3.43 15.23 4.60
C SER A 14 2.07 14.77 5.13
N LEU A 15 1.74 15.12 6.38
CA LEU A 15 0.40 14.90 6.93
C LEU A 15 -0.66 15.73 6.20
N ASN A 16 -0.32 16.96 5.80
CA ASN A 16 -1.25 17.95 5.26
C ASN A 16 -1.16 18.15 3.74
N ASP A 17 -0.17 17.52 3.10
CA ASP A 17 -0.02 17.51 1.63
C ASP A 17 0.40 16.11 1.21
N ASN A 18 -0.58 15.33 0.81
CA ASN A 18 -0.46 13.91 0.52
C ASN A 18 -1.42 13.54 -0.61
N PRO A 19 -0.95 12.86 -1.67
CA PRO A 19 -1.80 12.63 -2.83
C PRO A 19 -2.92 11.62 -2.59
N ILE A 20 -2.90 10.88 -1.47
CA ILE A 20 -3.87 9.86 -1.12
C ILE A 20 -4.65 10.25 0.15
N GLY A 21 -5.97 10.20 0.03
CA GLY A 21 -6.89 10.18 1.17
C GLY A 21 -7.54 8.79 1.29
N TRP A 22 -7.54 8.24 2.50
CA TRP A 22 -8.13 6.93 2.77
C TRP A 22 -9.55 7.11 3.34
N LEU A 23 -10.54 6.50 2.69
CA LEU A 23 -11.95 6.67 3.02
C LEU A 23 -12.59 5.34 3.41
N GLU A 24 -12.89 5.17 4.68
CA GLU A 24 -13.59 4.00 5.22
C GLU A 24 -15.12 4.20 5.11
N VAL A 25 -15.79 3.60 4.12
CA VAL A 25 -17.24 3.84 3.90
C VAL A 25 -18.15 2.89 4.69
N THR A 26 -17.65 1.76 5.15
CA THR A 26 -18.44 0.76 5.87
C THR A 26 -17.57 -0.15 6.73
N ASP A 27 -18.16 -0.71 7.78
CA ASP A 27 -17.53 -1.76 8.59
C ASP A 27 -17.97 -3.17 8.20
N LYS A 28 -18.91 -3.30 7.25
CA LYS A 28 -19.40 -4.59 6.77
C LYS A 28 -18.47 -5.15 5.72
N CYS A 29 -18.14 -6.44 5.85
CA CYS A 29 -17.48 -7.21 4.81
C CYS A 29 -18.23 -8.52 4.55
N ASN A 30 -18.23 -8.96 3.30
CA ASN A 30 -18.85 -10.20 2.83
C ASN A 30 -17.86 -11.38 2.72
N ILE A 31 -16.60 -11.18 3.14
CA ILE A 31 -15.61 -12.25 3.33
C ILE A 31 -14.90 -12.07 4.68
N TYR A 32 -14.17 -13.09 5.10
CA TYR A 32 -13.28 -13.01 6.27
C TYR A 32 -11.83 -13.16 5.81
N CYS A 33 -10.91 -12.39 6.38
CA CYS A 33 -9.48 -12.45 6.11
C CYS A 33 -8.73 -12.59 7.43
N ARG A 34 -7.77 -13.51 7.51
CA ARG A 34 -6.97 -13.71 8.73
C ARG A 34 -6.23 -12.43 9.16
N GLY A 35 -5.64 -11.71 8.21
CA GLY A 35 -4.91 -10.46 8.48
C GLY A 35 -5.75 -9.20 8.36
N CYS A 36 -7.06 -9.27 8.56
CA CYS A 36 -7.89 -8.08 8.54
C CYS A 36 -7.58 -7.22 9.76
N TYR A 37 -7.27 -5.94 9.57
CA TYR A 37 -7.08 -4.99 10.67
C TYR A 37 -8.40 -4.36 11.15
N ARG A 38 -9.56 -4.88 10.71
CA ARG A 38 -10.89 -4.34 10.98
C ARG A 38 -11.81 -5.40 11.56
N LEU A 39 -12.63 -4.97 12.52
CA LEU A 39 -13.74 -5.78 12.99
C LEU A 39 -14.90 -5.65 12.01
N ASN A 40 -15.46 -6.78 11.59
CA ASN A 40 -16.65 -6.81 10.73
C ASN A 40 -17.89 -6.47 11.58
N LYS A 41 -18.30 -5.19 11.55
CA LYS A 41 -19.42 -4.65 12.33
C LYS A 41 -20.61 -4.30 11.44
N THR A 42 -21.67 -3.74 12.03
CA THR A 42 -23.01 -3.72 11.43
C THR A 42 -23.35 -2.44 10.64
N GLY A 43 -22.42 -1.49 10.43
CA GLY A 43 -22.74 -0.16 9.89
C GLY A 43 -22.20 0.17 8.50
N HIS A 44 -23.02 0.83 7.68
CA HIS A 44 -22.57 1.70 6.60
C HIS A 44 -22.55 3.13 7.13
N LYS A 45 -21.55 3.94 6.76
CA LYS A 45 -21.66 5.38 6.98
C LYS A 45 -22.78 5.93 6.12
N THR A 46 -23.45 6.98 6.57
CA THR A 46 -24.42 7.67 5.71
C THR A 46 -23.68 8.36 4.56
N LEU A 47 -24.38 8.61 3.45
CA LEU A 47 -23.79 9.34 2.32
C LEU A 47 -23.23 10.71 2.74
N GLU A 48 -23.93 11.43 3.62
CA GLU A 48 -23.47 12.76 4.05
C GLU A 48 -22.22 12.69 4.93
N GLN A 49 -22.12 11.74 5.87
CA GLN A 49 -20.87 11.51 6.62
C GLN A 49 -19.70 11.21 5.67
N VAL A 50 -19.93 10.36 4.66
CA VAL A 50 -18.89 10.05 3.67
C VAL A 50 -18.48 11.31 2.89
N LYS A 51 -19.44 12.14 2.47
CA LYS A 51 -19.12 13.39 1.77
C LYS A 51 -18.38 14.39 2.66
N GLU A 52 -18.71 14.47 3.95
CA GLU A 52 -17.99 15.30 4.93
C GLU A 52 -16.53 14.88 5.04
N GLU A 53 -16.26 13.58 5.17
CA GLU A 53 -14.89 13.07 5.23
C GLU A 53 -14.12 13.29 3.93
N ILE A 54 -14.78 13.15 2.77
CA ILE A 54 -14.16 13.48 1.47
C ILE A 54 -13.78 14.95 1.39
N ARG A 55 -14.67 15.86 1.85
CA ARG A 55 -14.37 17.30 1.89
C ARG A 55 -13.20 17.59 2.83
N PHE A 56 -13.20 16.98 4.01
CA PHE A 56 -12.12 17.09 4.98
C PHE A 56 -10.77 16.64 4.37
N LEU A 57 -10.72 15.46 3.76
CA LEU A 57 -9.49 14.94 3.14
C LEU A 57 -9.02 15.86 2.01
N LYS A 58 -9.94 16.35 1.17
CA LYS A 58 -9.60 17.29 0.10
C LYS A 58 -9.02 18.59 0.64
N GLU A 59 -9.62 19.16 1.68
CA GLU A 59 -9.21 20.43 2.27
C GLU A 59 -7.87 20.32 3.00
N TRP A 60 -7.69 19.28 3.80
CA TRP A 60 -6.56 19.18 4.73
C TRP A 60 -5.39 18.35 4.23
N ARG A 61 -5.54 17.57 3.15
CA ARG A 61 -4.47 16.72 2.61
C ARG A 61 -4.12 16.99 1.15
N ASN A 62 -4.85 17.85 0.45
CA ASN A 62 -4.59 18.16 -0.97
C ASN A 62 -4.60 16.90 -1.89
N CYS A 63 -5.54 15.99 -1.65
CA CYS A 63 -5.58 14.69 -2.32
C CYS A 63 -5.73 14.77 -3.85
N ASP A 64 -4.97 13.94 -4.56
CA ASP A 64 -5.16 13.60 -5.97
C ASP A 64 -6.13 12.43 -6.13
N ASN A 65 -6.09 11.49 -5.19
CA ASN A 65 -6.87 10.27 -5.13
C ASN A 65 -7.59 10.11 -3.79
N ILE A 66 -8.80 9.54 -3.85
CA ILE A 66 -9.46 8.94 -2.69
C ILE A 66 -9.48 7.43 -2.89
N SER A 67 -8.81 6.72 -1.99
CA SER A 67 -8.87 5.26 -1.86
C SER A 67 -10.09 4.90 -1.03
N ILE A 68 -11.12 4.39 -1.69
CA ILE A 68 -12.40 3.99 -1.08
C ILE A 68 -12.22 2.57 -0.52
N ALA A 69 -12.22 2.48 0.80
CA ALA A 69 -11.94 1.29 1.61
C ALA A 69 -13.09 1.02 2.62
N GLY A 70 -12.83 0.30 3.70
CA GLY A 70 -13.82 -0.16 4.66
C GLY A 70 -13.62 -1.61 5.06
N GLY A 71 -14.74 -2.29 5.34
CA GLY A 71 -14.89 -3.72 5.07
C GLY A 71 -14.84 -3.96 3.56
N GLU A 72 -16.01 -4.11 2.91
CA GLU A 72 -16.10 -4.19 1.45
C GLU A 72 -16.87 -2.98 0.90
N PRO A 73 -16.21 -2.00 0.27
CA PRO A 73 -16.89 -0.78 -0.18
C PRO A 73 -17.97 -1.02 -1.23
N LEU A 74 -17.84 -2.05 -2.08
CA LEU A 74 -18.82 -2.28 -3.14
C LEU A 74 -20.20 -2.71 -2.60
N ILE A 75 -20.31 -3.21 -1.37
CA ILE A 75 -21.63 -3.53 -0.78
C ILE A 75 -22.34 -2.30 -0.20
N HIS A 76 -21.66 -1.15 -0.14
CA HIS A 76 -22.29 0.08 0.33
C HIS A 76 -23.45 0.50 -0.61
N PRO A 77 -24.64 0.84 -0.08
CA PRO A 77 -25.81 1.13 -0.92
C PRO A 77 -25.63 2.36 -1.83
N ASN A 78 -24.85 3.35 -1.39
CA ASN A 78 -24.58 4.59 -2.15
C ASN A 78 -23.20 4.65 -2.83
N ILE A 79 -22.60 3.49 -3.17
CA ILE A 79 -21.23 3.47 -3.72
C ILE A 79 -21.12 4.26 -5.04
N LEU A 80 -22.15 4.27 -5.89
CA LEU A 80 -22.17 5.01 -7.15
C LEU A 80 -22.16 6.53 -6.91
N GLU A 81 -22.95 7.02 -5.94
CA GLU A 81 -23.01 8.42 -5.56
C GLU A 81 -21.70 8.89 -4.91
N ILE A 82 -21.09 8.04 -4.08
CA ILE A 82 -19.78 8.33 -3.46
C ILE A 82 -18.70 8.52 -4.53
N ILE A 83 -18.62 7.59 -5.50
CA ILE A 83 -17.67 7.67 -6.62
C ILE A 83 -17.91 8.93 -7.44
N SER A 84 -19.17 9.22 -7.77
CA SER A 84 -19.56 10.40 -8.55
C SER A 84 -19.13 11.69 -7.84
N TYR A 85 -19.36 11.78 -6.53
CA TYR A 85 -18.99 12.94 -5.73
C TYR A 85 -17.47 13.18 -5.69
N ILE A 86 -16.67 12.13 -5.50
CA ILE A 86 -15.19 12.24 -5.55
C ILE A 86 -14.74 12.76 -6.92
N ARG A 87 -15.37 12.28 -8.00
CA ARG A 87 -15.06 12.69 -9.36
C ARG A 87 -15.45 14.14 -9.64
N GLU A 88 -16.61 14.60 -9.15
CA GLU A 88 -17.04 16.00 -9.21
C GLU A 88 -16.01 16.93 -8.58
N LEU A 89 -15.42 16.50 -7.46
CA LEU A 89 -14.37 17.22 -6.74
C LEU A 89 -12.98 17.16 -7.42
N LYS A 90 -12.89 16.59 -8.64
CA LYS A 90 -11.66 16.45 -9.44
C LYS A 90 -10.56 15.63 -8.75
N MET A 91 -10.98 14.60 -8.00
CA MET A 91 -10.10 13.58 -7.46
C MET A 91 -10.36 12.25 -8.18
N LYS A 92 -9.41 11.32 -8.08
CA LYS A 92 -9.52 9.96 -8.63
C LYS A 92 -10.18 9.05 -7.59
N PRO A 93 -11.40 8.51 -7.81
CA PRO A 93 -11.95 7.46 -6.95
C PRO A 93 -11.36 6.10 -7.30
N LEU A 94 -10.51 5.55 -6.41
CA LEU A 94 -9.95 4.20 -6.53
C LEU A 94 -10.62 3.29 -5.50
N VAL A 95 -11.21 2.18 -5.94
CA VAL A 95 -11.91 1.26 -5.03
C VAL A 95 -10.98 0.14 -4.60
N LEU A 96 -10.83 -0.06 -3.28
CA LEU A 96 -10.12 -1.18 -2.68
C LEU A 96 -11.12 -2.29 -2.36
N THR A 97 -11.11 -3.40 -3.08
CA THR A 97 -12.22 -4.38 -3.04
C THR A 97 -11.72 -5.82 -3.05
N ASN A 98 -12.48 -6.73 -2.45
CA ASN A 98 -12.32 -8.18 -2.59
C ASN A 98 -12.89 -8.72 -3.93
N GLY A 99 -13.60 -7.88 -4.69
CA GLY A 99 -14.10 -8.15 -6.03
C GLY A 99 -15.34 -9.06 -6.11
N VAL A 100 -15.84 -9.61 -4.99
CA VAL A 100 -16.92 -10.60 -4.99
C VAL A 100 -18.20 -10.08 -5.65
N LYS A 101 -18.59 -8.82 -5.37
CA LYS A 101 -19.81 -8.22 -5.96
C LYS A 101 -19.71 -7.99 -7.48
N LEU A 102 -18.50 -7.99 -8.04
CA LEU A 102 -18.29 -7.80 -9.47
C LEU A 102 -18.36 -9.12 -10.27
N VAL A 103 -18.18 -10.27 -9.60
CA VAL A 103 -18.28 -11.58 -10.24
C VAL A 103 -19.66 -11.72 -10.88
N ASP A 104 -19.66 -12.05 -12.17
CA ASP A 104 -20.86 -12.21 -13.00
C ASP A 104 -21.80 -10.98 -13.03
N ASN A 105 -21.30 -9.80 -12.67
CA ASN A 105 -22.06 -8.56 -12.60
C ASN A 105 -21.43 -7.43 -13.43
N ARG A 106 -21.21 -7.72 -14.72
CA ARG A 106 -20.69 -6.74 -15.69
C ARG A 106 -21.52 -5.44 -15.75
N PRO A 107 -22.87 -5.44 -15.71
CA PRO A 107 -23.65 -4.21 -15.72
C PRO A 107 -23.27 -3.25 -14.59
N PHE A 108 -23.09 -3.76 -13.37
CA PHE A 108 -22.68 -2.94 -12.23
C PHE A 108 -21.27 -2.36 -12.40
N LEU A 109 -20.32 -3.12 -12.98
CA LEU A 109 -18.99 -2.56 -13.31
C LEU A 109 -19.07 -1.42 -14.33
N VAL A 110 -19.98 -1.51 -15.31
CA VAL A 110 -20.23 -0.42 -16.26
C VAL A 110 -20.85 0.80 -15.57
N GLU A 111 -21.73 0.61 -14.59
CA GLU A 111 -22.27 1.70 -13.77
C GLU A 111 -21.18 2.39 -12.94
N LEU A 112 -20.27 1.63 -12.31
CA LEU A 112 -19.12 2.18 -11.60
C LEU A 112 -18.23 3.03 -12.53
N LYS A 113 -17.99 2.57 -13.77
CA LYS A 113 -17.29 3.36 -14.79
C LYS A 113 -18.04 4.64 -15.16
N LYS A 114 -19.36 4.58 -15.35
CA LYS A 114 -20.18 5.76 -15.66
C LYS A 114 -20.17 6.78 -14.52
N ALA A 115 -20.18 6.31 -13.27
CA ALA A 115 -20.02 7.16 -12.08
C ALA A 115 -18.62 7.82 -12.01
N GLY A 116 -17.64 7.31 -12.77
CA GLY A 116 -16.31 7.91 -12.89
C GLY A 116 -15.23 7.23 -12.04
N VAL A 117 -15.42 5.95 -11.68
CA VAL A 117 -14.37 5.16 -11.02
C VAL A 117 -13.07 5.23 -11.83
N PHE A 118 -11.95 5.50 -11.15
CA PHE A 118 -10.63 5.51 -11.78
C PHE A 118 -10.15 4.07 -12.04
N GLY A 119 -10.43 3.18 -11.09
CA GLY A 119 -10.09 1.77 -11.18
C GLY A 119 -10.23 1.04 -9.86
N PHE A 120 -9.59 -0.12 -9.79
CA PHE A 120 -9.70 -1.04 -8.67
C PHE A 120 -8.33 -1.52 -8.22
N THR A 121 -8.15 -1.63 -6.92
CA THR A 121 -7.12 -2.49 -6.33
C THR A 121 -7.83 -3.67 -5.68
N PHE A 122 -7.66 -4.85 -6.28
CA PHE A 122 -8.24 -6.07 -5.77
C PHE A 122 -7.35 -6.66 -4.69
N HIS A 123 -7.86 -6.84 -3.47
CA HIS A 123 -7.13 -7.58 -2.45
C HIS A 123 -7.47 -9.06 -2.54
N VAL A 124 -6.47 -9.86 -2.89
CA VAL A 124 -6.57 -11.32 -3.02
C VAL A 124 -5.33 -11.90 -2.35
N ASP A 125 -5.49 -12.79 -1.39
CA ASP A 125 -4.39 -13.58 -0.80
C ASP A 125 -4.90 -14.92 -0.25
N SER A 126 -3.97 -15.83 0.02
CA SER A 126 -4.24 -17.22 0.42
C SER A 126 -4.89 -17.40 1.78
N GLU A 127 -4.87 -16.38 2.64
CA GLU A 127 -5.40 -16.45 4.02
C GLU A 127 -6.80 -15.81 4.13
N GLN A 128 -7.50 -15.72 3.00
CA GLN A 128 -8.88 -15.23 2.91
C GLN A 128 -9.88 -16.38 2.79
N ASN A 129 -10.96 -16.33 3.57
CA ASN A 129 -12.10 -17.20 3.42
C ASN A 129 -13.06 -16.63 2.36
N ARG A 130 -12.80 -17.01 1.11
CA ARG A 130 -13.56 -16.54 -0.06
C ARG A 130 -14.42 -17.65 -0.65
N PRO A 131 -15.62 -17.32 -1.17
CA PRO A 131 -16.43 -18.29 -1.91
C PRO A 131 -15.63 -18.95 -3.03
N HIS A 132 -15.65 -20.28 -3.13
CA HIS A 132 -14.96 -21.10 -4.15
C HIS A 132 -13.42 -21.10 -4.14
N TRP A 133 -12.78 -20.27 -3.32
CA TRP A 133 -11.32 -20.11 -3.31
C TRP A 133 -10.68 -20.36 -1.93
N LYS A 134 -11.44 -20.85 -0.95
CA LYS A 134 -10.93 -21.15 0.40
C LYS A 134 -9.80 -22.19 0.33
N GLY A 135 -8.69 -21.90 1.01
CA GLY A 135 -7.53 -22.80 1.12
C GLY A 135 -6.67 -22.90 -0.14
N LYS A 136 -6.88 -21.99 -1.11
CA LYS A 136 -6.09 -21.93 -2.34
C LYS A 136 -4.79 -21.16 -2.14
N SER A 137 -3.73 -21.65 -2.76
CA SER A 137 -2.42 -20.99 -2.76
C SER A 137 -2.44 -19.69 -3.59
N GLU A 138 -1.40 -18.85 -3.44
CA GLU A 138 -1.24 -17.64 -4.24
C GLU A 138 -1.21 -17.91 -5.75
N ILE A 139 -0.67 -19.07 -6.15
CA ILE A 139 -0.58 -19.50 -7.55
C ILE A 139 -1.97 -19.87 -8.06
N GLU A 140 -2.73 -20.67 -7.34
CA GLU A 140 -4.11 -21.01 -7.74
C GLU A 140 -4.99 -19.75 -7.82
N LEU A 141 -4.83 -18.82 -6.87
CA LEU A 141 -5.54 -17.53 -6.87
C LEU A 141 -5.17 -16.62 -8.06
N CYS A 142 -4.11 -16.90 -8.82
CA CYS A 142 -3.81 -16.17 -10.05
C CYS A 142 -4.92 -16.32 -11.11
N ASP A 143 -5.66 -17.43 -11.11
CA ASP A 143 -6.80 -17.61 -12.03
C ASP A 143 -7.93 -16.62 -11.72
N LEU A 144 -8.24 -16.44 -10.43
CA LEU A 144 -9.18 -15.42 -9.97
C LEU A 144 -8.68 -14.00 -10.30
N ARG A 145 -7.41 -13.70 -10.02
CA ARG A 145 -6.85 -12.39 -10.34
C ARG A 145 -6.94 -12.11 -11.84
N LEU A 146 -6.71 -13.12 -12.67
CA LEU A 146 -6.85 -13.02 -14.11
C LEU A 146 -8.32 -12.82 -14.54
N GLN A 147 -9.28 -13.47 -13.87
CA GLN A 147 -10.70 -13.22 -14.07
C GLN A 147 -11.05 -11.74 -13.82
N PHE A 148 -10.61 -11.18 -12.68
CA PHE A 148 -10.82 -9.77 -12.37
C PHE A 148 -10.13 -8.82 -13.34
N ALA A 149 -8.87 -9.10 -13.71
CA ALA A 149 -8.11 -8.29 -14.66
C ALA A 149 -8.80 -8.23 -16.04
N LYS A 150 -9.26 -9.39 -16.55
CA LYS A 150 -10.00 -9.47 -17.83
C LYS A 150 -11.32 -8.71 -17.76
N MET A 151 -12.09 -8.91 -16.69
CA MET A 151 -13.35 -8.22 -16.50
C MET A 151 -13.20 -6.68 -16.53
N VAL A 152 -12.19 -6.14 -15.84
CA VAL A 152 -11.89 -4.70 -15.87
C VAL A 152 -11.38 -4.26 -17.25
N ALA A 153 -10.48 -5.03 -17.88
CA ALA A 153 -9.97 -4.74 -19.21
C ALA A 153 -11.07 -4.74 -20.29
N ASP A 154 -12.04 -5.64 -20.21
CA ASP A 154 -13.16 -5.76 -21.14
C ASP A 154 -14.11 -4.55 -21.07
N VAL A 155 -14.16 -3.86 -19.92
CA VAL A 155 -14.87 -2.58 -19.79
C VAL A 155 -13.99 -1.43 -20.29
N GLY A 156 -12.68 -1.55 -20.11
CA GLY A 156 -11.64 -0.69 -20.69
C GLY A 156 -11.50 0.68 -20.00
N GLY A 157 -10.33 1.29 -20.12
CA GLY A 157 -10.07 2.65 -19.59
C GLY A 157 -10.08 2.75 -18.06
N LEU A 158 -9.87 1.63 -17.36
CA LEU A 158 -9.85 1.53 -15.91
C LEU A 158 -8.53 0.95 -15.44
N PHE A 159 -8.03 1.45 -14.32
CA PHE A 159 -6.86 0.91 -13.65
C PHE A 159 -7.21 -0.40 -12.90
N ALA A 160 -6.29 -1.36 -12.92
CA ALA A 160 -6.43 -2.65 -12.22
C ALA A 160 -5.12 -3.03 -11.54
N SER A 161 -5.12 -3.08 -10.22
CA SER A 161 -4.00 -3.50 -9.37
C SER A 161 -4.42 -4.64 -8.45
N PHE A 162 -3.46 -5.39 -7.94
CA PHE A 162 -3.70 -6.52 -7.03
C PHE A 162 -2.85 -6.41 -5.78
N GLY A 163 -3.52 -6.33 -4.63
CA GLY A 163 -2.91 -6.37 -3.31
C GLY A 163 -2.83 -7.82 -2.79
N SER A 164 -1.74 -8.14 -2.09
CA SER A 164 -1.56 -9.41 -1.37
C SER A 164 -0.90 -9.14 -0.02
N THR A 165 -1.49 -9.65 1.05
CA THR A 165 -0.84 -9.66 2.36
C THR A 165 0.17 -10.81 2.42
N ILE A 166 1.36 -10.53 2.96
CA ILE A 166 2.47 -11.47 3.06
C ILE A 166 2.53 -12.06 4.46
N TYR A 167 2.31 -13.36 4.53
CA TYR A 167 2.34 -14.20 5.71
C TYR A 167 3.57 -15.12 5.69
N PRO A 168 3.94 -15.72 6.84
CA PRO A 168 4.95 -16.79 6.87
C PRO A 168 4.66 -17.92 5.87
N THR A 169 3.37 -18.22 5.66
CA THR A 169 2.86 -19.30 4.82
C THR A 169 2.97 -19.02 3.32
N ASN A 170 3.00 -17.75 2.87
CA ASN A 170 2.95 -17.40 1.44
C ASN A 170 4.13 -16.57 0.92
N GLN A 171 5.01 -16.05 1.79
CA GLN A 171 6.15 -15.19 1.39
C GLN A 171 7.04 -15.77 0.27
N HIS A 172 7.16 -17.09 0.18
CA HIS A 172 7.97 -17.77 -0.82
C HIS A 172 7.35 -17.74 -2.23
N LEU A 173 6.06 -17.36 -2.35
CA LEU A 173 5.31 -17.29 -3.61
C LEU A 173 5.34 -15.90 -4.25
N ILE A 174 5.92 -14.89 -3.60
CA ILE A 174 6.11 -13.54 -4.16
C ILE A 174 6.71 -13.57 -5.58
N PRO A 175 7.78 -14.35 -5.87
CA PRO A 175 8.36 -14.38 -7.22
C PRO A 175 7.35 -14.85 -8.29
N GLU A 176 6.50 -15.83 -7.96
CA GLU A 176 5.51 -16.37 -8.90
C GLU A 176 4.40 -15.36 -9.19
N LEU A 177 3.96 -14.60 -8.18
CA LEU A 177 2.97 -13.54 -8.39
C LEU A 177 3.53 -12.41 -9.29
N VAL A 178 4.82 -12.07 -9.13
CA VAL A 178 5.49 -11.07 -9.99
C VAL A 178 5.60 -11.56 -11.44
N LYS A 179 5.95 -12.85 -11.64
CA LYS A 179 5.98 -13.46 -12.98
C LYS A 179 4.60 -13.47 -13.64
N TRP A 180 3.57 -13.82 -12.88
CA TRP A 180 2.18 -13.76 -13.35
C TRP A 180 1.79 -12.34 -13.78
N ALA A 181 2.05 -11.33 -12.94
CA ALA A 181 1.74 -9.95 -13.27
C ALA A 181 2.52 -9.45 -14.49
N THR A 182 3.77 -9.89 -14.66
CA THR A 182 4.59 -9.57 -15.85
C THR A 182 4.00 -10.18 -17.12
N LYS A 183 3.53 -11.42 -17.06
CA LYS A 183 2.87 -12.10 -18.20
C LYS A 183 1.59 -11.37 -18.63
N HIS A 184 0.89 -10.75 -17.69
CA HIS A 184 -0.37 -10.03 -17.88
C HIS A 184 -0.22 -8.51 -17.79
N VAL A 185 0.98 -7.99 -18.06
CA VAL A 185 1.32 -6.57 -17.95
C VAL A 185 0.52 -5.64 -18.86
N ASP A 186 -0.32 -6.16 -19.76
CA ASP A 186 -1.21 -5.37 -20.61
C ASP A 186 -2.57 -5.04 -19.97
N ILE A 187 -2.92 -5.76 -18.90
CA ILE A 187 -4.20 -5.62 -18.18
C ILE A 187 -4.00 -5.54 -16.65
N VAL A 188 -2.83 -5.91 -16.15
CA VAL A 188 -2.42 -5.78 -14.74
C VAL A 188 -1.47 -4.60 -14.60
N HIS A 189 -1.99 -3.50 -14.04
CA HIS A 189 -1.28 -2.23 -13.94
C HIS A 189 -0.36 -2.16 -12.73
N GLY A 190 -0.65 -2.92 -11.68
CA GLY A 190 0.21 -2.94 -10.51
C GLY A 190 -0.01 -4.11 -9.55
N LEU A 191 0.95 -4.25 -8.65
CA LEU A 191 0.91 -5.11 -7.47
C LEU A 191 1.15 -4.28 -6.21
N VAL A 192 0.53 -4.69 -5.10
CA VAL A 192 0.83 -4.16 -3.77
C VAL A 192 1.08 -5.32 -2.82
N PHE A 193 2.25 -5.35 -2.20
CA PHE A 193 2.59 -6.33 -1.18
C PHE A 193 2.54 -5.67 0.19
N ILE A 194 1.77 -6.24 1.12
CA ILE A 194 1.62 -5.70 2.47
C ILE A 194 2.20 -6.71 3.44
N THR A 195 3.21 -6.36 4.22
CA THR A 195 3.78 -7.30 5.20
C THR A 195 2.78 -7.50 6.33
N TYR A 196 2.49 -8.74 6.70
CA TYR A 196 1.69 -9.01 7.89
C TYR A 196 2.49 -8.71 9.15
N ARG A 197 1.84 -8.07 10.12
CA ARG A 197 2.36 -7.97 11.48
C ARG A 197 1.22 -7.99 12.47
N ALA A 198 1.39 -8.78 13.51
CA ALA A 198 0.47 -8.86 14.62
C ALA A 198 1.12 -8.22 15.86
N ALA A 199 0.29 -7.60 16.70
CA ALA A 199 0.70 -7.10 18.00
C ALA A 199 1.00 -8.28 18.94
N PRO A 200 2.15 -8.30 19.64
CA PRO A 200 2.49 -9.37 20.57
C PRO A 200 1.42 -9.56 21.65
N SER A 201 1.07 -10.81 21.93
CA SER A 201 0.13 -11.22 22.98
C SER A 201 0.77 -12.17 24.00
N ASP A 202 2.10 -12.32 23.93
CA ASP A 202 2.92 -13.21 24.74
C ASP A 202 3.29 -12.64 26.13
N GLY A 203 2.77 -11.45 26.47
CA GLY A 203 3.09 -10.74 27.71
C GLY A 203 4.38 -9.92 27.66
N SER A 204 5.02 -9.80 26.50
CA SER A 204 6.21 -8.94 26.34
C SER A 204 5.91 -7.44 26.54
N TYR A 205 4.66 -7.02 26.32
CA TYR A 205 4.21 -5.65 26.51
C TYR A 205 2.90 -5.59 27.28
N ASP A 206 2.82 -4.59 28.16
CA ASP A 206 1.58 -4.07 28.70
C ASP A 206 1.03 -2.99 27.77
N TYR A 207 -0.25 -3.09 27.43
CA TYR A 207 -0.91 -2.12 26.56
C TYR A 207 -1.66 -1.08 27.39
N GLN A 208 -1.54 0.19 27.00
CA GLN A 208 -2.14 1.32 27.71
C GLN A 208 -2.83 2.28 26.77
N VAL A 209 -3.82 2.99 27.29
CA VAL A 209 -4.49 4.12 26.64
C VAL A 209 -4.48 5.27 27.63
N GLU A 210 -3.89 6.40 27.25
CA GLU A 210 -3.74 7.59 28.12
C GLU A 210 -3.11 7.27 29.49
N GLY A 211 -2.16 6.33 29.51
CA GLY A 211 -1.45 5.89 30.72
C GLY A 211 -2.21 4.89 31.59
N GLN A 212 -3.42 4.47 31.19
CA GLN A 212 -4.19 3.43 31.89
C GLN A 212 -4.03 2.08 31.19
N LYS A 213 -3.71 1.04 31.96
CA LYS A 213 -3.55 -0.33 31.46
C LYS A 213 -4.87 -0.90 30.93
N VAL A 214 -4.81 -1.54 29.77
CA VAL A 214 -5.92 -2.26 29.13
C VAL A 214 -5.76 -3.75 29.45
N GLU A 215 -6.60 -4.29 30.33
CA GLU A 215 -6.48 -5.70 30.76
C GLU A 215 -6.87 -6.70 29.66
N ASN A 216 -7.90 -6.38 28.88
CA ASN A 216 -8.40 -7.24 27.79
C ASN A 216 -8.32 -6.48 26.46
N LEU A 217 -7.16 -6.58 25.81
CA LEU A 217 -6.94 -5.95 24.52
C LEU A 217 -7.71 -6.70 23.42
N GLU A 218 -8.65 -6.02 22.76
CA GLU A 218 -9.57 -6.60 21.75
C GLU A 218 -9.33 -6.01 20.35
N VAL A 219 -8.07 -5.90 19.93
CA VAL A 219 -7.73 -5.44 18.57
C VAL A 219 -7.62 -6.60 17.58
N PRO A 220 -8.09 -6.44 16.32
CA PRO A 220 -8.16 -7.54 15.35
C PRO A 220 -6.80 -8.05 14.86
N TYR A 221 -5.74 -7.27 15.07
CA TYR A 221 -4.35 -7.63 14.72
C TYR A 221 -3.54 -8.08 15.94
N LEU A 222 -4.18 -8.48 17.03
CA LEU A 222 -3.50 -9.15 18.12
C LEU A 222 -3.04 -10.55 17.65
N ALA A 223 -1.79 -10.92 17.96
CA ALA A 223 -1.24 -12.21 17.53
C ALA A 223 -2.09 -13.36 18.11
N PRO A 224 -2.64 -14.25 17.28
CA PRO A 224 -3.50 -15.35 17.75
C PRO A 224 -2.70 -16.47 18.44
N THR A 225 -1.38 -16.52 18.25
CA THR A 225 -0.47 -17.52 18.84
C THR A 225 0.87 -16.89 19.22
N GLN A 226 1.62 -17.50 20.14
CA GLN A 226 2.95 -17.03 20.60
C GLN A 226 4.06 -17.16 19.53
N GLU A 227 3.83 -17.90 18.43
CA GLU A 227 4.85 -18.11 17.37
C GLU A 227 4.81 -17.04 16.26
N GLU A 228 3.69 -16.33 16.10
CA GLU A 228 3.51 -15.28 15.08
C GLU A 228 4.11 -13.89 15.37
N PRO A 229 4.31 -13.42 16.63
CA PRO A 229 4.86 -12.09 16.91
C PRO A 229 6.26 -11.85 16.30
N ASN A 230 6.99 -12.94 16.01
CA ASN A 230 8.38 -12.91 15.58
C ASN A 230 8.58 -13.05 14.05
N PHE A 231 7.53 -12.90 13.24
CA PHE A 231 7.70 -12.85 11.79
C PHE A 231 8.33 -11.52 11.34
N ASP A 232 9.66 -11.46 11.41
CA ASP A 232 10.45 -10.30 10.98
C ASP A 232 10.60 -10.24 9.44
N PHE A 233 9.48 -9.95 8.77
CA PHE A 233 9.45 -9.79 7.33
C PHE A 233 9.25 -8.33 6.93
N THR A 234 10.33 -7.72 6.45
CA THR A 234 10.38 -6.29 6.12
C THR A 234 10.17 -6.05 4.63
N SER A 235 9.99 -4.77 4.26
CA SER A 235 9.95 -4.35 2.85
C SER A 235 11.20 -4.75 2.07
N ARG A 236 12.36 -4.88 2.74
CA ARG A 236 13.61 -5.35 2.12
C ARG A 236 13.58 -6.84 1.78
N HIS A 237 12.94 -7.65 2.62
CA HIS A 237 12.75 -9.08 2.34
C HIS A 237 11.82 -9.28 1.13
N VAL A 238 10.72 -8.51 1.06
CA VAL A 238 9.84 -8.49 -0.13
C VAL A 238 10.61 -8.08 -1.38
N TYR A 239 11.41 -7.00 -1.31
CA TYR A 239 12.27 -6.56 -2.42
C TYR A 239 13.19 -7.68 -2.89
N ALA A 240 13.88 -8.37 -1.97
CA ALA A 240 14.77 -9.48 -2.32
C ALA A 240 14.02 -10.61 -3.05
N LYS A 241 12.81 -10.96 -2.58
CA LYS A 241 11.95 -11.95 -3.25
C LYS A 241 11.51 -11.53 -4.65
N ILE A 242 11.16 -10.26 -4.86
CA ILE A 242 10.82 -9.77 -6.20
C ILE A 242 12.03 -9.91 -7.15
N LYS A 243 13.26 -9.67 -6.66
CA LYS A 243 14.48 -9.81 -7.47
C LYS A 243 14.78 -11.25 -7.89
N GLU A 244 14.29 -12.26 -7.17
CA GLU A 244 14.36 -13.67 -7.60
C GLU A 244 13.58 -13.89 -8.91
N ALA A 245 12.46 -13.19 -9.11
CA ALA A 245 11.68 -13.23 -10.34
C ALA A 245 12.21 -12.31 -11.44
N ASN A 246 12.71 -11.13 -11.07
CA ASN A 246 13.25 -10.15 -12.01
C ASN A 246 14.55 -9.53 -11.46
N PRO A 247 15.73 -10.01 -11.90
CA PRO A 247 17.01 -9.45 -11.48
C PRO A 247 17.21 -7.97 -11.81
N ASN A 248 16.49 -7.44 -12.82
CA ASN A 248 16.52 -6.04 -13.21
C ASN A 248 15.53 -5.16 -12.42
N TYR A 249 14.78 -5.74 -11.48
CA TYR A 249 13.90 -4.99 -10.60
C TYR A 249 14.71 -4.07 -9.70
N GLU A 250 14.39 -2.79 -9.75
CA GLU A 250 14.85 -1.78 -8.81
C GLU A 250 13.70 -0.90 -8.34
N THR A 251 13.89 -0.33 -7.15
CA THR A 251 12.95 0.57 -6.49
C THR A 251 13.41 2.01 -6.64
N ALA A 252 12.45 2.91 -6.80
CA ALA A 252 12.71 4.28 -7.22
C ALA A 252 12.42 5.30 -6.12
N ALA A 253 11.44 5.02 -5.27
CA ALA A 253 10.99 5.97 -4.26
C ALA A 253 10.53 5.29 -2.96
N PHE A 254 10.49 6.06 -1.86
CA PHE A 254 10.13 5.54 -0.55
C PHE A 254 9.49 6.57 0.40
N LEU A 255 8.82 6.05 1.44
CA LEU A 255 8.53 6.74 2.70
C LEU A 255 9.20 5.99 3.86
N GLY A 256 9.69 6.74 4.84
CA GLY A 256 10.40 6.21 6.00
C GLY A 256 9.50 5.75 7.15
N GLY A 257 10.13 5.29 8.23
CA GLY A 257 9.50 5.12 9.54
C GLY A 257 9.47 6.44 10.33
N THR A 258 8.55 6.55 11.30
CA THR A 258 8.43 7.70 12.21
C THR A 258 9.40 7.66 13.38
N GLN A 259 9.93 6.48 13.74
CA GLN A 259 10.79 6.27 14.91
C GLN A 259 12.21 5.87 14.52
N THR A 260 12.39 5.13 13.41
CA THR A 260 13.69 4.59 13.02
C THR A 260 14.18 5.12 11.67
N HIS A 261 15.42 5.60 11.64
CA HIS A 261 16.01 6.30 10.50
C HIS A 261 16.29 5.40 9.30
N ASP A 262 16.36 4.08 9.47
CA ASP A 262 16.66 3.10 8.43
C ASP A 262 15.44 2.28 8.00
N SER A 263 14.31 2.40 8.70
CA SER A 263 13.04 1.75 8.34
C SER A 263 12.42 2.34 7.08
N ILE A 264 11.98 1.46 6.19
CA ILE A 264 11.32 1.81 4.92
C ILE A 264 9.92 1.22 4.98
N LYS A 265 8.93 2.11 5.09
CA LYS A 265 7.54 1.73 5.29
C LYS A 265 6.77 1.63 4.00
N TRP A 266 7.08 2.50 3.06
CA TRP A 266 6.60 2.41 1.69
C TRP A 266 7.79 2.34 0.76
N LEU A 267 7.76 1.39 -0.16
CA LEU A 267 8.79 1.21 -1.16
C LEU A 267 8.09 1.05 -2.52
N ILE A 268 8.39 1.95 -3.45
CA ILE A 268 7.70 2.04 -4.73
C ILE A 268 8.68 1.77 -5.87
N ALA A 269 8.27 0.90 -6.78
CA ALA A 269 8.93 0.65 -8.05
C ALA A 269 7.94 0.83 -9.20
N VAL A 270 8.46 1.28 -10.34
CA VAL A 270 7.73 1.28 -11.60
C VAL A 270 8.57 0.49 -12.59
N GLN A 271 8.16 -0.75 -12.85
CA GLN A 271 8.83 -1.61 -13.83
C GLN A 271 8.48 -1.18 -15.24
N VAL A 272 9.42 -1.37 -16.17
CA VAL A 272 9.24 -1.10 -17.61
C VAL A 272 9.50 -2.39 -18.36
N GLY A 273 8.54 -2.80 -19.19
CA GLY A 273 8.61 -4.10 -19.85
C GLY A 273 7.62 -4.28 -20.99
N SER A 274 7.56 -5.51 -21.49
CA SER A 274 6.55 -5.97 -22.43
C SER A 274 6.00 -7.32 -21.95
N LYS A 275 5.04 -7.90 -22.68
CA LYS A 275 4.60 -9.29 -22.45
C LYS A 275 5.74 -10.31 -22.55
N GLY A 276 6.88 -9.93 -23.16
CA GLY A 276 8.07 -10.77 -23.24
C GLY A 276 8.93 -10.78 -21.98
N GLY A 277 8.68 -9.88 -21.03
CA GLY A 277 9.46 -9.73 -19.82
C GLY A 277 9.71 -8.27 -19.46
N MET A 278 10.24 -8.07 -18.25
CA MET A 278 10.61 -6.76 -17.74
C MET A 278 12.05 -6.41 -18.11
N TYR A 279 12.25 -5.21 -18.66
CA TYR A 279 13.57 -4.71 -19.05
C TYR A 279 14.30 -4.04 -17.89
N GLY A 280 13.57 -3.48 -16.92
CA GLY A 280 14.11 -2.88 -15.71
C GLY A 280 13.05 -2.05 -14.99
N SER A 281 13.49 -1.03 -14.25
CA SER A 281 12.60 -0.09 -13.55
C SER A 281 12.95 1.35 -13.89
N PHE A 282 12.03 2.27 -13.59
CA PHE A 282 12.37 3.66 -13.35
C PHE A 282 13.33 3.77 -12.16
N GLY A 283 14.25 4.72 -12.24
CA GLY A 283 15.05 5.14 -11.11
C GLY A 283 14.46 6.37 -10.41
N PRO A 284 15.18 6.88 -9.39
CA PRO A 284 14.70 7.99 -8.57
C PRO A 284 14.49 9.29 -9.37
N LYS A 285 15.30 9.56 -10.39
CA LYS A 285 15.22 10.81 -11.16
C LYS A 285 14.00 10.85 -12.06
N MET A 286 13.61 9.69 -12.61
CA MET A 286 12.38 9.58 -13.37
C MET A 286 11.14 9.82 -12.50
N VAL A 287 11.11 9.26 -11.29
CA VAL A 287 9.99 9.48 -10.35
C VAL A 287 9.96 10.92 -9.86
N GLU A 288 11.09 11.47 -9.43
CA GLU A 288 11.22 12.88 -9.03
C GLU A 288 10.71 13.84 -10.11
N LEU A 289 11.14 13.64 -11.36
CA LEU A 289 10.69 14.46 -12.48
C LEU A 289 9.17 14.32 -12.72
N SER A 290 8.63 13.11 -12.61
CA SER A 290 7.21 12.85 -12.81
C SER A 290 6.34 13.52 -11.73
N GLU A 291 6.73 13.38 -10.47
CA GLU A 291 6.06 14.02 -9.33
C GLU A 291 6.17 15.55 -9.41
N ALA A 292 7.37 16.08 -9.65
CA ALA A 292 7.58 17.53 -9.75
C ALA A 292 6.81 18.15 -10.92
N PHE A 293 6.80 17.48 -12.08
CA PHE A 293 6.02 17.93 -13.24
C PHE A 293 4.53 17.93 -12.93
N TYR A 294 3.99 16.82 -12.39
CA TYR A 294 2.58 16.74 -12.04
C TYR A 294 2.19 17.80 -11.01
N HIS A 295 3.01 17.99 -9.98
CA HIS A 295 2.81 19.00 -8.94
C HIS A 295 2.86 20.42 -9.50
N PHE A 296 3.80 20.74 -10.38
CA PHE A 296 3.89 22.06 -11.00
C PHE A 296 2.62 22.44 -11.77
N PHE A 297 1.98 21.49 -12.48
CA PHE A 297 0.79 21.77 -13.30
C PHE A 297 -0.54 21.65 -12.55
N THR A 298 -0.59 20.83 -11.49
CA THR A 298 -1.86 20.52 -10.81
C THR A 298 -1.93 21.06 -9.37
N GLY A 299 -0.80 21.45 -8.80
CA GLY A 299 -0.67 21.76 -7.37
C GLY A 299 -0.75 20.54 -6.45
N LYS A 300 -0.80 19.31 -7.00
CA LYS A 300 -0.95 18.05 -6.25
C LYS A 300 0.19 17.10 -6.56
N TYR A 301 0.56 16.23 -5.62
CA TYR A 301 1.41 15.09 -5.94
C TYR A 301 0.63 14.00 -6.67
N MET A 302 1.31 13.13 -7.42
CA MET A 302 0.64 12.15 -8.26
C MET A 302 0.40 10.87 -7.45
N ALA A 303 -0.86 10.42 -7.41
CA ALA A 303 -1.19 9.07 -6.98
C ALA A 303 -1.91 8.33 -8.10
N TYR A 304 -1.35 7.17 -8.49
CA TYR A 304 -1.83 6.32 -9.56
C TYR A 304 -1.87 7.01 -10.95
N THR A 305 -1.54 6.27 -12.00
CA THR A 305 -1.55 6.79 -13.37
C THR A 305 -2.34 5.89 -14.31
N ASN A 306 -3.13 6.51 -15.19
CA ASN A 306 -3.77 5.82 -16.31
C ASN A 306 -2.81 5.61 -17.49
N MET A 307 -1.59 6.17 -17.41
CA MET A 307 -0.57 5.94 -18.42
C MET A 307 -0.01 4.52 -18.25
N HIS A 308 -0.68 3.53 -18.81
CA HIS A 308 -0.21 2.15 -18.72
C HIS A 308 0.85 1.83 -19.78
N LYS A 309 0.64 2.32 -21.00
CA LYS A 309 1.60 2.20 -22.11
C LYS A 309 2.61 3.34 -22.03
N LEU A 310 3.88 2.98 -22.02
CA LEU A 310 4.98 3.94 -22.02
C LEU A 310 5.40 4.23 -23.47
N PRO A 311 5.38 5.49 -23.93
CA PRO A 311 5.93 5.82 -25.24
C PRO A 311 7.43 5.51 -25.25
N LYS A 312 7.95 4.92 -26.33
CA LYS A 312 9.38 4.58 -26.43
C LYS A 312 10.30 5.79 -26.28
N ALA A 313 9.81 6.99 -26.61
CA ALA A 313 10.52 8.24 -26.39
C ALA A 313 10.85 8.48 -24.89
N ALA A 314 10.12 7.86 -23.96
CA ALA A 314 10.45 7.92 -22.53
C ALA A 314 11.85 7.39 -22.23
N PHE A 315 12.40 6.46 -23.03
CA PHE A 315 13.77 5.98 -22.86
C PHE A 315 14.83 7.08 -23.07
N LEU A 316 14.51 8.21 -23.70
CA LEU A 316 15.39 9.38 -23.78
C LEU A 316 15.67 9.97 -22.39
N LEU A 317 14.76 9.81 -21.44
CA LEU A 317 14.98 10.19 -20.04
C LEU A 317 16.02 9.30 -19.34
N GLY A 318 16.41 8.19 -19.95
CA GLY A 318 17.60 7.41 -19.54
C GLY A 318 18.91 8.21 -19.63
N LEU A 319 18.94 9.36 -20.30
CA LEU A 319 20.08 10.28 -20.19
C LEU A 319 20.27 10.79 -18.76
N PHE A 320 19.17 10.98 -18.02
CA PHE A 320 19.17 11.52 -16.66
C PHE A 320 18.91 10.47 -15.57
N ASP A 321 18.32 9.33 -15.94
CA ASP A 321 17.99 8.25 -15.02
C ASP A 321 18.77 6.96 -15.34
N LYS A 322 19.63 6.53 -14.40
CA LYS A 322 20.51 5.38 -14.58
C LYS A 322 19.76 4.06 -14.73
N GLU A 323 18.69 3.84 -13.99
CA GLU A 323 17.95 2.58 -14.03
C GLU A 323 17.12 2.47 -15.31
N LEU A 324 16.53 3.59 -15.75
CA LEU A 324 15.87 3.65 -17.06
C LEU A 324 16.85 3.46 -18.23
N ARG A 325 18.09 3.94 -18.10
CA ARG A 325 19.15 3.68 -19.09
C ARG A 325 19.47 2.19 -19.22
N LYS A 326 19.54 1.47 -18.09
CA LYS A 326 19.74 0.01 -18.11
C LYS A 326 18.53 -0.69 -18.74
N ALA A 327 17.31 -0.27 -18.39
CA ALA A 327 16.09 -0.79 -19.00
C ALA A 327 16.09 -0.58 -20.51
N HIS A 328 16.53 0.59 -20.99
CA HIS A 328 16.67 0.87 -22.42
C HIS A 328 17.68 -0.05 -23.11
N ALA A 329 18.84 -0.29 -22.49
CA ALA A 329 19.84 -1.21 -23.02
C ALA A 329 19.32 -2.66 -23.10
N ASN A 330 18.60 -3.11 -22.07
CA ASN A 330 17.96 -4.42 -22.03
C ASN A 330 16.85 -4.56 -23.09
N TYR A 331 16.08 -3.49 -23.32
CA TYR A 331 15.09 -3.43 -24.41
C TYR A 331 15.73 -3.64 -25.79
N TRP A 332 16.85 -2.95 -26.08
CA TRP A 332 17.57 -3.16 -27.34
C TRP A 332 18.24 -4.53 -27.44
N ALA A 333 18.69 -5.10 -26.32
CA ALA A 333 19.20 -6.47 -26.29
C ALA A 333 18.09 -7.50 -26.63
N ASP A 334 16.87 -7.28 -26.16
CA ASP A 334 15.70 -8.10 -26.53
C ASP A 334 15.32 -7.94 -28.00
N ILE A 335 15.28 -6.72 -28.53
CA ILE A 335 15.02 -6.47 -29.96
C ILE A 335 16.05 -7.18 -30.86
N ARG A 336 17.34 -7.15 -30.49
CA ARG A 336 18.38 -7.86 -31.26
C ARG A 336 18.14 -9.36 -31.32
N ARG A 337 17.56 -9.96 -30.28
CA ARG A 337 17.21 -11.40 -30.24
C ARG A 337 15.88 -11.68 -30.94
N ASN A 338 14.93 -10.75 -30.87
CA ASN A 338 13.62 -10.86 -31.48
C ASN A 338 13.14 -9.51 -32.06
N PRO A 339 13.43 -9.23 -33.34
CA PRO A 339 13.13 -7.94 -33.96
C PRO A 339 11.65 -7.55 -33.95
N LEU A 340 10.74 -8.52 -33.91
CA LEU A 340 9.29 -8.26 -33.86
C LEU A 340 8.87 -7.58 -32.55
N ARG A 341 9.67 -7.66 -31.48
CA ARG A 341 9.44 -6.94 -30.22
C ARG A 341 9.39 -5.44 -30.40
N PHE A 342 10.04 -4.89 -31.43
CA PHE A 342 9.95 -3.47 -31.72
C PHE A 342 8.50 -3.01 -31.96
N PHE A 343 7.64 -3.84 -32.55
CA PHE A 343 6.24 -3.45 -32.83
C PHE A 343 5.30 -3.64 -31.64
N GLN A 344 5.79 -4.24 -30.54
CA GLN A 344 4.98 -4.43 -29.35
C GLN A 344 4.96 -3.17 -28.47
N PRO A 345 3.86 -2.92 -27.74
CA PRO A 345 3.82 -1.85 -26.75
C PRO A 345 4.79 -2.10 -25.61
N ILE A 346 5.34 -1.01 -25.07
CA ILE A 346 6.03 -1.00 -23.79
C ILE A 346 5.02 -0.59 -22.73
N TYR A 347 5.03 -1.31 -21.62
CA TYR A 347 4.16 -1.06 -20.49
C TYR A 347 4.98 -0.62 -19.29
N GLN A 348 4.35 0.17 -18.43
CA GLN A 348 4.80 0.35 -17.06
C GLN A 348 3.89 -0.39 -16.09
N GLN A 349 4.48 -0.97 -15.05
CA GLN A 349 3.77 -1.69 -14.00
C GLN A 349 4.30 -1.29 -12.62
N SER A 350 3.43 -0.75 -11.78
CA SER A 350 3.81 -0.31 -10.43
C SER A 350 3.86 -1.49 -9.48
N ILE A 351 4.90 -1.59 -8.66
CA ILE A 351 4.92 -2.47 -7.49
C ILE A 351 5.10 -1.60 -6.25
N GLY A 352 4.11 -1.63 -5.37
CA GLY A 352 4.20 -1.05 -4.02
C GLY A 352 4.48 -2.12 -2.99
N ILE A 353 5.33 -1.80 -2.02
CA ILE A 353 5.56 -2.64 -0.84
C ILE A 353 5.26 -1.77 0.37
N VAL A 354 4.31 -2.21 1.18
CA VAL A 354 3.86 -1.54 2.40
C VAL A 354 4.27 -2.40 3.59
N GLN A 355 5.13 -1.86 4.44
CA GLN A 355 5.52 -2.52 5.69
C GLN A 355 4.55 -2.10 6.79
N ALA A 356 4.03 -3.08 7.51
CA ALA A 356 3.21 -2.86 8.69
C ALA A 356 3.96 -2.12 9.81
N PRO A 357 3.25 -1.57 10.81
CA PRO A 357 3.86 -0.96 11.98
C PRO A 357 4.80 -1.90 12.72
N ASP A 358 5.98 -1.43 13.12
CA ASP A 358 6.89 -2.19 13.99
C ASP A 358 6.67 -1.72 15.43
N ILE A 359 6.57 -2.64 16.39
CA ILE A 359 6.70 -2.31 17.82
C ILE A 359 8.18 -2.44 18.17
N LEU A 360 8.79 -1.35 18.62
CA LEU A 360 10.19 -1.31 19.05
C LEU A 360 10.33 -1.91 20.45
N ALA A 361 11.56 -2.27 20.82
CA ALA A 361 11.87 -2.85 22.13
C ALA A 361 11.47 -1.95 23.32
N ASP A 362 11.37 -0.63 23.11
CA ASP A 362 10.91 0.33 24.11
C ASP A 362 9.39 0.58 24.08
N GLY A 363 8.64 -0.21 23.28
CA GLY A 363 7.20 -0.13 23.13
C GLY A 363 6.71 0.93 22.14
N ARG A 364 7.58 1.82 21.64
CA ARG A 364 7.18 2.79 20.60
C ARG A 364 6.81 2.07 19.32
N GLN A 365 5.82 2.61 18.61
CA GLN A 365 5.40 2.09 17.31
C GLN A 365 6.01 2.91 16.18
N ASP A 366 6.83 2.26 15.36
CA ASP A 366 7.36 2.82 14.13
C ASP A 366 6.31 2.72 13.02
N MET A 367 5.71 3.86 12.69
CA MET A 367 4.63 4.00 11.70
C MET A 367 5.17 4.48 10.36
N CYS A 368 4.32 4.50 9.33
CA CYS A 368 4.63 5.15 8.06
C CYS A 368 4.74 6.67 8.26
N ASP A 369 5.92 7.24 7.98
CA ASP A 369 6.08 8.68 7.92
C ASP A 369 5.16 9.25 6.84
N SER A 370 4.33 10.23 7.21
CA SER A 370 3.39 10.89 6.31
C SER A 370 2.50 9.87 5.59
N CYS A 371 1.95 8.93 6.37
CA CYS A 371 1.19 7.79 5.90
C CYS A 371 0.14 8.19 4.83
N PRO A 372 0.16 7.54 3.65
CA PRO A 372 -0.89 7.71 2.64
C PRO A 372 -2.26 7.23 3.14
N ASP A 373 -2.26 6.20 3.99
CA ASP A 373 -3.47 5.51 4.47
C ASP A 373 -4.04 6.17 5.75
N MET A 374 -4.12 7.50 5.74
CA MET A 374 -4.76 8.28 6.82
C MET A 374 -6.25 8.45 6.52
N THR A 375 -7.09 8.13 7.49
CA THR A 375 -8.56 8.29 7.43
C THR A 375 -9.04 9.32 8.44
N VAL A 376 -10.27 9.79 8.25
CA VAL A 376 -10.93 10.71 9.19
C VAL A 376 -11.62 9.93 10.31
N TRP A 377 -11.46 10.42 11.54
CA TRP A 377 -12.18 10.00 12.74
C TRP A 377 -12.48 11.24 13.59
N ASP A 378 -13.75 11.58 13.78
CA ASP A 378 -14.20 12.76 14.55
C ASP A 378 -13.42 14.05 14.23
N GLY A 379 -13.25 14.34 12.94
CA GLY A 379 -12.54 15.53 12.44
C GLY A 379 -11.01 15.48 12.62
N LYS A 380 -10.43 14.32 12.98
CA LYS A 380 -8.99 14.10 13.10
C LYS A 380 -8.50 13.10 12.07
N LEU A 381 -7.23 13.20 11.67
CA LEU A 381 -6.56 12.19 10.86
C LEU A 381 -5.97 11.10 11.75
N VAL A 382 -6.29 9.84 11.42
CA VAL A 382 -5.78 8.66 12.11
C VAL A 382 -5.31 7.59 11.13
N HIS A 383 -4.42 6.69 11.56
CA HIS A 383 -3.96 5.57 10.73
C HIS A 383 -5.11 4.60 10.48
N SER A 384 -5.44 4.29 9.23
CA SER A 384 -6.52 3.34 8.91
C SER A 384 -6.26 1.98 9.58
N CYS A 385 -5.01 1.51 9.54
CA CYS A 385 -4.58 0.25 10.16
C CYS A 385 -4.68 0.23 11.69
N ARG A 386 -4.82 1.38 12.35
CA ARG A 386 -4.99 1.52 13.81
C ARG A 386 -6.28 2.25 14.19
N MET A 387 -7.21 2.42 13.24
CA MET A 387 -8.46 3.12 13.49
C MET A 387 -9.34 2.37 14.50
N GLU A 388 -9.19 1.06 14.62
CA GLU A 388 -9.96 0.28 15.59
C GLU A 388 -9.62 0.63 17.04
N GLU A 389 -8.39 1.09 17.30
CA GLU A 389 -8.00 1.59 18.63
C GLU A 389 -8.80 2.83 19.02
N TRP A 390 -8.94 3.77 18.09
CA TRP A 390 -9.75 4.97 18.29
C TRP A 390 -11.23 4.64 18.50
N ARG A 391 -11.73 3.59 17.84
CA ARG A 391 -13.12 3.15 17.98
C ARG A 391 -13.43 2.47 19.30
N LEU A 392 -12.51 1.62 19.76
CA LEU A 392 -12.69 0.82 20.97
C LEU A 392 -12.29 1.60 22.22
N TYR A 393 -11.27 2.45 22.12
CA TYR A 393 -10.63 3.08 23.27
C TYR A 393 -10.52 4.61 23.17
N GLY A 394 -10.96 5.23 22.07
CA GLY A 394 -10.97 6.68 21.91
C GLY A 394 -9.61 7.33 21.60
N ASN A 395 -8.52 6.57 21.65
CA ASN A 395 -7.16 7.05 21.39
C ASN A 395 -6.26 5.90 20.90
N TYR A 396 -5.02 6.21 20.52
CA TYR A 396 -4.03 5.18 20.20
C TYR A 396 -3.63 4.40 21.44
N ILE A 397 -3.48 3.09 21.25
CA ILE A 397 -2.92 2.18 22.24
C ILE A 397 -1.40 2.30 22.19
N THR A 398 -0.76 2.44 23.34
CA THR A 398 0.69 2.40 23.47
C THR A 398 1.12 1.09 24.10
N ALA A 399 2.17 0.48 23.56
CA ALA A 399 2.80 -0.65 24.20
C ALA A 399 3.86 -0.11 25.18
N GLN A 400 3.92 -0.67 26.37
CA GLN A 400 4.99 -0.47 27.34
C GLN A 400 5.62 -1.84 27.60
N PRO A 401 6.95 -1.99 27.53
CA PRO A 401 7.59 -3.27 27.86
C PRO A 401 7.13 -3.71 29.25
N ALA A 402 6.70 -4.96 29.39
CA ALA A 402 6.37 -5.51 30.69
C ALA A 402 7.65 -5.48 31.55
N ASP A 403 7.54 -5.05 32.81
CA ASP A 403 8.69 -4.96 33.72
C ASP A 403 9.36 -6.33 33.87
N ALA A 404 10.48 -6.54 33.17
CA ALA A 404 11.47 -7.52 33.59
C ALA A 404 12.25 -6.87 34.75
N ASP A 405 11.75 -7.03 35.97
CA ASP A 405 12.40 -6.63 37.22
C ASP A 405 13.14 -5.28 37.17
N GLY A 406 12.40 -4.17 37.20
CA GLY A 406 12.89 -2.90 37.77
C GLY A 406 14.01 -2.16 37.03
N VAL A 407 14.24 -2.41 35.74
CA VAL A 407 15.13 -1.54 34.96
C VAL A 407 14.32 -0.38 34.39
N MET A 408 14.29 0.74 35.13
CA MET A 408 13.81 1.99 34.55
C MET A 408 14.57 2.27 33.25
N PRO A 409 13.90 2.78 32.18
CA PRO A 409 14.63 3.31 31.04
C PRO A 409 15.63 4.35 31.54
N PRO A 410 16.85 4.42 30.96
CA PRO A 410 17.87 5.35 31.42
C PRO A 410 17.26 6.75 31.49
N GLN A 411 17.27 7.35 32.68
CA GLN A 411 16.76 8.70 32.88
C GLN A 411 17.42 9.62 31.87
N VAL A 412 16.61 10.39 31.14
CA VAL A 412 17.11 11.49 30.32
C VAL A 412 17.89 12.41 31.25
N ILE A 413 19.22 12.42 31.12
CA ILE A 413 20.08 13.34 31.86
C ILE A 413 19.75 14.73 31.33
N ALA A 414 19.17 15.57 32.19
CA ALA A 414 18.89 16.95 31.84
C ALA A 414 20.20 17.64 31.36
N PRO A 415 20.17 18.51 30.33
CA PRO A 415 21.40 19.04 29.71
C PRO A 415 22.35 19.73 30.70
N ASP A 416 21.81 20.31 31.76
CA ASP A 416 22.50 20.93 32.89
C ASP A 416 23.25 19.94 33.79
N LYS A 417 22.94 18.65 33.70
CA LYS A 417 23.59 17.55 34.45
C LYS A 417 24.65 16.81 33.65
N ILE A 418 24.91 17.20 32.40
CA ILE A 418 26.02 16.64 31.61
C ILE A 418 27.30 17.31 32.10
N PRO A 419 28.25 16.56 32.71
CA PRO A 419 29.47 17.16 33.21
C PRO A 419 30.26 17.79 32.07
N VAL A 420 30.52 19.09 32.16
CA VAL A 420 31.43 19.80 31.27
C VAL A 420 32.83 19.28 31.56
N ILE A 421 33.36 18.48 30.64
CA ILE A 421 34.77 18.07 30.70
C ILE A 421 35.59 19.32 30.39
N ASN A 422 36.05 20.01 31.45
CA ASN A 422 37.07 21.03 31.32
C ASN A 422 38.37 20.34 30.88
N GLN A 423 38.69 20.49 29.59
CA GLN A 423 40.02 20.18 29.07
C GLN A 423 40.98 21.23 29.63
N ASN A 424 41.77 20.82 30.63
CA ASN A 424 43.02 21.49 30.98
C ASN A 424 44.14 20.95 30.09
#